data_AF-A0AA35WUC5-F1
#
_entry.id   AF-A0AA35WUC5-F1
#
_cell.length_a   1.000
_cell.length_b   1.000
_cell.length_c   1.000
_cell.angle_alpha   90.00
_cell.angle_beta   90.00
_cell.angle_gamma   90.00
#
_symmetry.space_group_name_H-M   'P 1'
#
loop_
_entity.id
_entity.type
_entity.pdbx_description
1 polymer ?
#
loop_
_entity_poly.entity_id
_entity_poly.type
_entity_poly.pdbx_seq_one_letter_code
_entity_poly.pdbx_strand_id
1 'polypeptide(L)'
;MEPHIGAIVDTPAKVLELLEIVNSPYLKVNFDISHFDIVGMPTEETVAALAAVSAHTHVKDQRGTAPDHEFLIPGEGPFDYVDYLKRMQAHGYDGFITC
;
A
#
# COMPACT_ATOMS: atom_id res chain seq x y z
N MET A 1 0.82 5.86 -9.86
CA MET A 1 1.60 4.61 -10.09
C MET A 1 1.36 3.72 -8.89
N GLU A 2 1.10 2.43 -9.11
CA GLU A 2 0.81 1.46 -8.05
C GLU A 2 1.99 0.48 -7.94
N PRO A 3 2.67 0.39 -6.78
CA PRO A 3 3.63 -0.66 -6.53
C PRO A 3 2.91 -2.00 -6.39
N HIS A 4 3.45 -3.04 -7.03
CA HIS A 4 2.79 -4.33 -7.12
C HIS A 4 3.82 -5.45 -7.00
N ILE A 5 3.53 -6.47 -6.19
CA ILE A 5 4.38 -7.67 -6.10
C ILE A 5 4.45 -8.35 -7.46
N GLY A 6 5.65 -8.61 -7.97
CA GLY A 6 5.88 -9.15 -9.30
C GLY A 6 6.07 -8.10 -10.40
N ALA A 7 5.96 -6.81 -10.08
CA ALA A 7 6.38 -5.71 -10.95
C ALA A 7 7.81 -5.25 -10.60
N ILE A 8 8.36 -4.32 -11.41
CA ILE A 8 9.70 -3.75 -11.19
C ILE A 8 9.77 -2.96 -9.87
N VAL A 9 8.68 -2.25 -9.55
CA VAL A 9 8.53 -1.43 -8.33
C VAL A 9 7.56 -2.16 -7.40
N ASP A 10 8.12 -2.82 -6.39
CA ASP A 10 7.42 -3.76 -5.50
C ASP A 10 7.76 -3.55 -4.01
N THR A 11 8.57 -2.55 -3.67
CA THR A 11 8.92 -2.20 -2.28
C THR A 11 8.74 -0.70 -2.02
N PRO A 12 8.49 -0.27 -0.77
CA PRO A 12 8.40 1.15 -0.45
C PRO A 12 9.66 1.93 -0.82
N ALA A 13 10.84 1.33 -0.62
CA ALA A 13 12.12 1.94 -0.98
C ALA A 13 12.23 2.24 -2.48
N LYS A 14 11.85 1.28 -3.35
CA LYS A 14 11.83 1.49 -4.81
C LYS A 14 10.81 2.54 -5.24
N VAL A 15 9.68 2.63 -4.53
CA VAL A 15 8.68 3.70 -4.79
C VAL A 15 9.30 5.06 -4.52
N LEU A 16 9.93 5.24 -3.36
CA LEU A 16 10.55 6.51 -2.98
C LEU A 16 11.70 6.87 -3.93
N GLU A 17 12.54 5.89 -4.30
CA GLU A 17 13.59 6.08 -5.30
C GLU A 17 13.02 6.52 -6.65
N LEU A 18 11.92 5.90 -7.13
CA LEU A 18 11.29 6.31 -8.39
C LEU A 18 10.77 7.76 -8.31
N LEU A 19 10.12 8.12 -7.21
CA LEU A 19 9.61 9.48 -7.01
C LEU A 19 10.75 10.50 -7.02
N GLU A 20 11.89 10.17 -6.43
CA GLU A 20 13.09 11.00 -6.43
C GLU A 20 13.70 11.12 -7.82
N ILE A 21 13.85 10.01 -8.55
CA ILE A 21 14.41 10.00 -9.92
C ILE A 21 13.55 10.83 -10.88
N VAL A 22 12.22 10.70 -10.80
CA VAL A 22 11.30 11.41 -11.69
C VAL A 22 11.12 12.87 -11.26
N ASN A 23 11.13 13.14 -9.95
CA ASN A 23 11.01 14.47 -9.34
C ASN A 23 9.94 15.36 -9.97
N SER A 24 8.73 14.81 -10.15
CA SER A 24 7.61 15.51 -10.79
C SER A 24 6.44 15.65 -9.83
N PRO A 25 5.83 16.85 -9.71
CA PRO A 25 4.63 17.02 -8.88
C PRO A 25 3.41 16.26 -9.42
N TYR A 26 3.46 15.82 -10.68
CA TYR A 26 2.37 15.09 -11.35
C TYR A 26 2.47 13.57 -11.18
N LEU A 27 3.55 13.05 -10.58
CA LEU A 27 3.67 11.63 -10.24
C LEU A 27 3.37 11.42 -8.75
N LYS A 28 2.35 10.61 -8.47
CA LYS A 28 1.94 10.21 -7.11
C LYS A 28 1.68 8.71 -7.04
N VAL A 29 1.57 8.22 -5.81
CA VAL A 29 1.40 6.79 -5.50
C VAL A 29 -0.09 6.44 -5.36
N ASN A 30 -0.48 5.32 -5.94
CA ASN A 30 -1.67 4.58 -5.53
C ASN A 30 -1.20 3.49 -4.57
N PHE A 31 -1.47 3.64 -3.27
CA PHE A 31 -0.92 2.76 -2.25
C PHE A 31 -1.86 1.61 -1.95
N ASP A 32 -1.67 0.48 -2.62
CA ASP A 32 -2.37 -0.75 -2.30
C ASP A 32 -1.61 -1.53 -1.22
N ILE A 33 -2.19 -1.62 -0.03
CA ILE A 33 -1.54 -2.25 1.13
C ILE A 33 -1.41 -3.77 0.99
N SER A 34 -2.30 -4.42 0.22
CA SER A 34 -2.35 -5.88 0.15
C SER A 34 -1.07 -6.47 -0.44
N HIS A 35 -0.42 -5.75 -1.37
CA HIS A 35 0.85 -6.16 -1.97
C HIS A 35 1.98 -6.24 -0.94
N PHE A 36 1.97 -5.38 0.08
CA PHE A 36 2.99 -5.41 1.12
C PHE A 36 2.65 -6.39 2.23
N ASP A 37 1.36 -6.54 2.55
CA ASP A 37 0.91 -7.47 3.58
C ASP A 37 1.19 -8.93 3.20
N ILE A 38 0.95 -9.33 1.95
CA ILE A 38 1.21 -10.71 1.50
C ILE A 38 2.69 -11.11 1.54
N VAL A 39 3.62 -10.16 1.60
CA VAL A 39 5.06 -10.42 1.79
C VAL A 39 5.51 -10.21 3.23
N GLY A 40 4.57 -10.01 4.15
CA GLY A 40 4.81 -9.89 5.59
C GLY A 40 5.42 -8.56 6.03
N MET A 41 5.32 -7.50 5.23
CA MET A 41 5.78 -6.17 5.66
C MET A 41 4.82 -5.58 6.70
N PRO A 42 5.33 -5.01 7.81
CA PRO A 42 4.49 -4.37 8.80
C PRO A 42 3.66 -3.21 8.21
N THR A 43 2.38 -3.15 8.57
CA THR A 43 1.48 -2.08 8.13
C THR A 43 1.99 -0.70 8.58
N GLU A 44 2.54 -0.56 9.78
CA GLU A 44 3.11 0.73 10.23
C GLU A 44 4.28 1.17 9.35
N GLU A 45 5.20 0.26 9.03
CA GLU A 45 6.39 0.58 8.24
C GLU A 45 6.01 1.07 6.83
N THR A 46 5.07 0.37 6.20
CA THR A 46 4.62 0.68 4.84
C THR A 46 3.78 1.95 4.78
N VAL A 47 2.86 2.14 5.74
CA VAL A 47 2.05 3.36 5.86
C VAL A 47 2.94 4.57 6.13
N ALA A 48 3.85 4.50 7.11
CA ALA A 48 4.75 5.60 7.44
C ALA A 48 5.63 6.02 6.25
N ALA A 49 6.02 5.06 5.40
CA ALA A 49 6.81 5.34 4.22
C ALA A 49 5.99 5.97 3.07
N LEU A 50 4.76 5.50 2.86
CA LEU A 50 4.04 5.77 1.60
C LEU A 50 2.81 6.69 1.74
N ALA A 51 2.21 6.83 2.93
CA ALA A 51 0.96 7.60 3.09
C ALA A 51 1.08 9.05 2.59
N ALA A 52 2.14 9.75 2.98
CA ALA A 52 2.35 11.17 2.63
C ALA A 52 2.57 11.43 1.13
N VAL A 53 3.01 10.41 0.37
CA VAL A 53 3.25 10.51 -1.09
C VAL A 53 2.11 9.92 -1.92
N SER A 54 1.07 9.39 -1.25
CA SER A 54 -0.06 8.71 -1.87
C SER A 54 -1.19 9.69 -2.19
N ALA A 55 -1.73 9.58 -3.39
CA ALA A 55 -2.92 10.33 -3.82
C ALA A 55 -4.19 9.46 -3.77
N HIS A 56 -4.03 8.14 -3.78
CA HIS A 56 -5.11 7.17 -3.76
C HIS A 56 -4.65 5.91 -3.02
N THR A 57 -5.61 5.10 -2.57
CA THR A 57 -5.32 3.77 -2.06
C THR A 57 -6.39 2.79 -2.53
N HIS A 58 -5.91 1.60 -2.89
CA HIS A 58 -6.76 0.43 -3.07
C HIS A 58 -6.72 -0.43 -1.82
N VAL A 59 -7.85 -1.04 -1.49
CA VAL A 59 -7.96 -2.04 -0.44
C VAL A 59 -8.54 -3.32 -1.00
N LYS A 60 -7.81 -4.41 -0.84
CA LYS A 60 -8.31 -5.77 -0.97
C LYS A 60 -7.86 -6.53 0.26
N ASP A 61 -8.63 -7.53 0.67
CA ASP A 61 -8.22 -8.37 1.79
C ASP A 61 -7.40 -9.53 1.25
N GLN A 62 -6.75 -10.28 2.12
CA GLN A 62 -5.86 -11.34 1.69
C GLN A 62 -5.77 -12.48 2.68
N ARG A 63 -5.47 -13.67 2.18
CA ARG A 63 -5.13 -14.82 2.99
C ARG A 63 -3.90 -15.51 2.42
N GLY A 64 -3.01 -15.94 3.30
CA GLY A 64 -1.74 -16.57 2.92
C GLY A 64 -0.64 -15.54 2.71
N THR A 65 0.49 -15.99 2.17
CA THR A 65 1.68 -15.17 1.93
C THR A 65 2.22 -15.50 0.55
N ALA A 66 2.85 -14.54 -0.12
CA ALA A 66 3.42 -14.74 -1.43
C ALA A 66 4.41 -15.93 -1.45
N PRO A 67 4.40 -16.76 -2.51
CA PRO A 67 3.52 -16.66 -3.69
C PRO A 67 2.11 -17.22 -3.47
N ASP A 68 1.91 -18.07 -2.46
CA ASP A 68 0.67 -18.80 -2.18
C ASP A 68 -0.32 -17.95 -1.35
N HIS A 69 -0.92 -16.96 -2.00
CA HIS A 69 -1.91 -16.05 -1.42
C HIS A 69 -3.17 -15.97 -2.28
N GLU A 70 -4.27 -15.56 -1.66
CA GLU A 70 -5.55 -15.27 -2.29
C GLU A 70 -6.00 -13.87 -1.87
N PHE A 71 -6.46 -13.06 -2.83
CA PHE A 71 -7.11 -11.78 -2.55
C PHE A 71 -8.61 -11.99 -2.38
N LEU A 72 -9.17 -11.31 -1.39
CA LEU A 72 -10.54 -11.46 -0.92
C LEU A 72 -11.24 -10.09 -0.85
N ILE A 73 -12.56 -10.08 -0.67
CA ILE A 73 -13.31 -8.85 -0.44
C ILE A 73 -12.91 -8.29 0.95
N PRO A 74 -12.71 -6.96 1.10
CA PRO A 74 -12.46 -6.34 2.40
C PRO A 74 -13.41 -6.84 3.51
N GLY A 75 -12.83 -7.51 4.53
CA GLY A 75 -13.55 -8.08 5.66
C GLY A 75 -13.75 -9.60 5.60
N GLU A 76 -13.38 -10.27 4.52
CA GLU A 76 -13.40 -11.74 4.40
C GLU A 76 -12.06 -12.40 4.82
N GLY A 77 -11.01 -11.59 4.94
CA GLY A 77 -9.70 -12.01 5.44
C GLY A 77 -9.41 -11.51 6.84
N PRO A 78 -8.18 -11.72 7.32
CA PRO A 78 -7.76 -11.38 8.67
C PRO A 78 -7.17 -9.96 8.78
N PHE A 79 -7.12 -9.17 7.70
CA PHE A 79 -6.42 -7.89 7.70
C PHE A 79 -7.11 -6.86 8.60
N ASP A 80 -6.33 -6.19 9.47
CA ASP A 80 -6.86 -5.17 10.38
C ASP A 80 -7.00 -3.81 9.69
N TYR A 81 -8.14 -3.62 9.02
CA TYR A 81 -8.47 -2.34 8.38
C TYR A 81 -8.60 -1.18 9.37
N VAL A 82 -9.01 -1.43 10.62
CA VAL A 82 -9.17 -0.34 11.59
C VAL A 82 -7.80 0.22 11.96
N ASP A 83 -6.82 -0.64 12.20
CA ASP A 83 -5.43 -0.26 12.43
C ASP A 83 -4.85 0.46 11.20
N TYR A 84 -4.99 -0.13 10.01
CA TYR A 84 -4.52 0.47 8.75
C TYR A 84 -5.07 1.89 8.54
N LEU A 85 -6.39 2.07 8.62
CA LEU A 85 -7.04 3.35 8.37
C LEU A 85 -6.66 4.42 9.40
N LYS A 86 -6.52 4.03 10.68
CA LYS A 86 -6.04 4.95 11.73
C LYS A 86 -4.61 5.40 11.48
N ARG A 87 -3.74 4.51 11.02
CA ARG A 87 -2.36 4.85 10.66
C ARG A 87 -2.30 5.75 9.44
N MET A 88 -3.07 5.44 8.40
CA MET A 88 -3.20 6.29 7.22
C MET A 88 -3.60 7.72 7.61
N GLN A 89 -4.63 7.85 8.45
CA GLN A 89 -5.07 9.13 8.99
C GLN A 89 -3.97 9.82 9.83
N ALA A 90 -3.26 9.09 10.70
CA ALA A 90 -2.19 9.63 11.53
C ALA A 90 -0.99 10.16 10.69
N HIS A 91 -0.75 9.55 9.53
CA HIS A 91 0.26 9.97 8.55
C HIS A 91 -0.28 10.97 7.51
N GLY A 92 -1.46 11.55 7.75
CA GLY A 92 -2.00 12.68 7.00
C GLY A 92 -2.72 12.33 5.70
N TYR A 93 -3.09 11.06 5.49
CA TYR A 93 -3.87 10.66 4.33
C TYR A 93 -5.34 11.10 4.47
N ASP A 94 -5.83 11.87 3.50
CA ASP A 94 -7.21 12.38 3.42
C ASP A 94 -7.90 12.07 2.07
N GLY A 95 -7.29 11.20 1.27
CA GLY A 95 -7.73 10.86 -0.08
C GLY A 95 -8.83 9.78 -0.15
N PHE A 96 -9.14 9.36 -1.38
CA PHE A 96 -10.14 8.33 -1.65
C PHE A 96 -9.60 6.91 -1.47
N ILE A 97 -10.44 6.03 -0.95
CA ILE A 97 -10.19 4.60 -0.79
C ILE A 97 -11.13 3.84 -1.73
N THR A 98 -10.61 2.92 -2.53
CA THR A 98 -11.42 2.07 -3.42
C THR A 98 -11.16 0.59 -3.16
N CYS A 99 -12.20 -0.23 -3.27
CA CYS A 99 -12.15 -1.69 -3.12
C CYS A 99 -12.09 -2.38 -4.49
#